data_AF-A0A0T5ZED0-F1
#
_entry.id   AF-A0A0T5ZED0-F1
#
_cell.length_a   1.000
_cell.length_b   1.000
_cell.length_c   1.000
_cell.angle_alpha   90.00
_cell.angle_beta   90.00
_cell.angle_gamma   90.00
#
_symmetry.space_group_name_H-M   'P 1'
#
loop_
_entity.id
_entity.type
_entity.pdbx_description
1 polymer ?
#
loop_
_entity_poly.entity_id
_entity_poly.type
_entity_poly.pdbx_seq_one_letter_code
_entity_poly.pdbx_strand_id
1 'polypeptide(L)'
;MDLEFFQSEAFVIGYYVLTVSASLLLIKETKKRWRDLIDGKNSMIFAPISFGIILAYVFLAFDFFESIPILNWSWLGYNIAFGPFADQGLWGVLPFIPLLLYMFIHINYVEELYFRKSKKMVIVWALVHIAMGVKVYMAIMLIPIGFLFKYIYDKKGLNHAYAMHFATNIMVVITLFLSFIP
;
A
#
# COMPACT_ATOMS: atom_id res chain seq x y z
N MET A 1 4.69 -0.14 26.60
CA MET A 1 5.65 -0.86 25.74
C MET A 1 6.59 0.20 25.24
N ASP A 2 7.82 0.18 25.75
CA ASP A 2 8.73 1.32 25.62
C ASP A 2 9.11 1.54 24.16
N LEU A 3 9.00 2.80 23.70
CA LEU A 3 9.34 3.24 22.34
C LEU A 3 10.79 2.87 21.98
N GLU A 4 11.66 2.72 22.97
CA GLU A 4 13.05 2.28 22.81
C GLU A 4 13.18 0.88 22.19
N PHE A 5 12.26 -0.05 22.49
CA PHE A 5 12.33 -1.39 21.92
C PHE A 5 12.10 -1.39 20.41
N PHE A 6 11.11 -0.62 19.94
CA PHE A 6 10.79 -0.49 18.51
C PHE A 6 11.82 0.32 17.73
N GLN A 7 12.65 1.10 18.41
CA GLN A 7 13.77 1.85 17.84
C GLN A 7 15.11 1.10 17.93
N SER A 8 15.13 -0.07 18.59
CA SER A 8 16.36 -0.85 18.76
C SER A 8 16.85 -1.46 17.44
N GLU A 9 18.17 -1.53 17.26
CA GLU A 9 18.80 -2.18 16.11
C GLU A 9 18.33 -3.63 15.93
N ALA A 10 18.09 -4.34 17.03
CA ALA A 10 17.59 -5.71 17.03
C ALA A 10 16.17 -5.81 16.45
N PHE A 11 15.28 -4.89 16.79
CA PHE A 11 13.93 -4.82 16.23
C PHE A 11 13.98 -4.52 14.73
N VAL A 12 14.83 -3.57 14.33
CA VAL A 12 15.05 -3.20 12.92
C VAL A 12 15.54 -4.39 12.10
N ILE A 13 16.57 -5.09 12.58
CA ILE A 13 17.13 -6.25 11.89
C ILE A 13 16.09 -7.36 11.83
N GLY A 14 15.37 -7.63 12.93
CA GLY A 14 14.30 -8.63 12.96
C GLY A 14 13.17 -8.31 11.99
N TYR A 15 12.75 -7.06 11.93
CA TYR A 15 11.77 -6.54 10.98
C TYR A 15 12.23 -6.74 9.52
N TYR A 16 13.49 -6.40 9.23
CA TYR A 16 14.08 -6.54 7.91
C TYR A 16 14.16 -8.02 7.50
N VAL A 17 14.67 -8.87 8.38
CA VAL A 17 14.77 -10.32 8.16
C VAL A 17 13.39 -10.92 7.91
N LEU A 18 12.38 -10.59 8.72
CA LEU A 18 11.01 -11.09 8.53
C LEU A 18 10.42 -10.62 7.20
N THR A 19 10.50 -9.33 6.90
CA THR A 19 9.87 -8.75 5.71
C THR A 19 10.54 -9.24 4.43
N VAL A 20 11.88 -9.29 4.40
CA VAL A 20 12.65 -9.82 3.28
C VAL A 20 12.46 -11.33 3.13
N SER A 21 12.48 -12.11 4.23
CA SER A 21 12.29 -13.56 4.15
C SER A 21 10.88 -13.92 3.68
N ALA A 22 9.85 -13.23 4.18
CA ALA A 22 8.47 -13.41 3.71
C ALA A 22 8.34 -13.02 2.22
N SER A 23 9.03 -11.96 1.81
CA SER A 23 9.09 -11.56 0.39
C SER A 23 9.74 -12.64 -0.47
N LEU A 24 10.85 -13.25 -0.04
CA LEU A 24 11.54 -14.29 -0.79
C LEU A 24 10.71 -15.57 -1.01
N LEU A 25 9.69 -15.84 -0.19
CA LEU A 25 8.79 -17.00 -0.39
C LEU A 25 8.09 -16.96 -1.76
N LEU A 26 7.87 -15.77 -2.31
CA LEU A 26 7.17 -15.57 -3.58
C LEU A 26 8.12 -15.44 -4.78
N ILE A 27 9.44 -15.63 -4.60
CA ILE A 27 10.43 -15.35 -5.65
C ILE A 27 10.17 -16.15 -6.93
N LYS A 28 9.73 -17.42 -6.79
CA LYS A 28 9.39 -18.31 -7.90
C LYS A 28 8.23 -17.79 -8.75
N GLU A 29 7.33 -17.02 -8.16
CA GLU A 29 6.17 -16.43 -8.83
C GLU A 29 6.50 -15.12 -9.54
N THR A 30 7.65 -14.49 -9.26
CA THR A 30 7.98 -13.12 -9.72
C THR A 30 7.88 -12.98 -11.23
N LYS A 31 8.43 -13.95 -11.98
CA LYS A 31 8.38 -13.95 -13.45
C LYS A 31 6.95 -14.01 -13.98
N LYS A 32 6.08 -14.73 -13.28
CA LYS A 32 4.66 -14.82 -13.62
C LYS A 32 3.95 -13.50 -13.31
N ARG A 33 4.16 -12.92 -12.12
CA ARG A 33 3.56 -11.63 -11.73
C ARG A 33 3.96 -10.49 -12.66
N TRP A 34 5.19 -10.51 -13.17
CA TRP A 34 5.63 -9.54 -14.17
C TRP A 34 4.87 -9.68 -15.49
N ARG A 35 4.65 -10.93 -15.95
CA ARG A 35 3.82 -11.19 -17.14
C ARG A 35 2.37 -10.75 -16.91
N ASP A 36 1.80 -11.05 -15.74
CA ASP A 36 0.45 -10.63 -15.37
C ASP A 36 0.30 -9.10 -15.41
N LEU A 37 1.32 -8.32 -15.01
CA LEU A 37 1.33 -6.85 -15.15
C LEU A 37 1.29 -6.42 -16.61
N ILE A 38 2.12 -7.05 -17.45
CA ILE A 38 2.21 -6.72 -18.88
C ILE A 38 0.87 -6.99 -19.55
N ASP A 39 0.22 -8.11 -19.24
CA ASP A 39 -1.10 -8.47 -19.76
C ASP A 39 -2.16 -7.44 -19.34
N GLY A 40 -2.06 -6.93 -18.10
CA GLY A 40 -2.98 -5.95 -17.54
C GLY A 40 -2.72 -4.48 -17.92
N LYS A 41 -1.56 -4.16 -18.51
CA LYS A 41 -0.98 -2.79 -18.59
C LYS A 41 -1.92 -1.72 -19.11
N ASN A 42 -2.83 -2.06 -20.03
CA ASN A 42 -3.77 -1.11 -20.63
C ASN A 42 -4.73 -0.50 -19.60
N SER A 43 -4.88 -1.09 -18.42
CA SER A 43 -5.71 -0.53 -17.34
C SER A 43 -4.93 0.36 -16.36
N MET A 44 -3.60 0.48 -16.52
CA MET A 44 -2.81 1.46 -15.77
C MET A 44 -3.25 2.90 -16.06
N ILE A 45 -3.86 3.16 -17.22
CA ILE A 45 -4.42 4.46 -17.58
C ILE A 45 -5.53 4.95 -16.63
N PHE A 46 -6.15 4.05 -15.86
CA PHE A 46 -7.15 4.41 -14.84
C PHE A 46 -6.55 4.72 -13.48
N ALA A 47 -5.27 4.41 -13.24
CA ALA A 47 -4.58 4.67 -11.97
C ALA A 47 -4.60 6.15 -11.52
N PRO A 48 -4.58 7.16 -12.42
CA PRO A 48 -4.75 8.55 -12.03
C PRO A 48 -6.09 8.83 -11.34
N ILE A 49 -7.15 8.04 -11.58
CA ILE A 49 -8.45 8.22 -10.94
C ILE A 49 -8.37 7.82 -9.46
N SER A 50 -7.84 6.64 -9.16
CA SER A 50 -7.61 6.20 -7.77
C SER A 50 -6.63 7.12 -7.05
N PHE A 51 -5.55 7.52 -7.71
CA PHE A 51 -4.60 8.47 -7.16
C PHE A 51 -5.23 9.84 -6.92
N GLY A 52 -6.11 10.31 -7.80
CA GLY A 52 -6.87 11.54 -7.62
C GLY A 52 -7.78 11.51 -6.40
N ILE A 53 -8.37 10.35 -6.06
CA ILE A 53 -9.13 10.18 -4.80
C ILE A 53 -8.22 10.40 -3.58
N ILE A 54 -7.00 9.87 -3.61
CA ILE A 54 -6.01 10.07 -2.54
C ILE A 54 -5.69 11.56 -2.41
N LEU A 55 -5.36 12.24 -3.52
CA LEU A 55 -5.04 13.67 -3.49
C LEU A 55 -6.21 14.51 -3.00
N ALA A 56 -7.43 14.25 -3.50
CA ALA A 56 -8.62 14.95 -3.05
C ALA A 56 -8.85 14.76 -1.55
N TYR A 57 -8.64 13.55 -1.03
CA TYR A 57 -8.71 13.30 0.41
C TYR A 57 -7.67 14.10 1.18
N VAL A 58 -6.41 14.07 0.73
CA VAL A 58 -5.30 14.80 1.36
C VAL A 58 -5.58 16.30 1.42
N PHE A 59 -6.06 16.91 0.33
CA PHE A 59 -6.29 18.35 0.28
C PHE A 59 -7.59 18.83 0.92
N LEU A 60 -8.64 18.01 0.95
CA LEU A 60 -9.98 18.46 1.35
C LEU A 60 -10.44 17.94 2.71
N ALA A 61 -9.91 16.79 3.15
CA ALA A 61 -10.48 16.05 4.27
C ALA A 61 -9.46 15.64 5.34
N PHE A 62 -8.17 15.61 5.01
CA PHE A 62 -7.12 15.12 5.90
C PHE A 62 -7.11 15.84 7.26
N ASP A 63 -6.99 17.17 7.27
CA ASP A 63 -6.91 17.96 8.52
C ASP A 63 -8.14 17.74 9.41
N PHE A 64 -9.31 17.65 8.81
CA PHE A 64 -10.55 17.39 9.53
C PHE A 64 -10.52 16.01 10.21
N PHE A 65 -10.19 14.95 9.47
CA PHE A 65 -10.19 13.59 10.02
C PHE A 65 -9.02 13.34 10.98
N GLU A 66 -7.87 13.98 10.75
CA GLU A 66 -6.72 13.92 11.65
C GLU A 66 -7.03 14.59 13.00
N SER A 67 -7.90 15.61 13.05
CA SER A 67 -8.29 16.23 14.31
C SER A 67 -9.10 15.31 15.25
N ILE A 68 -9.62 14.19 14.75
CA ILE A 68 -10.48 13.27 15.51
C ILE A 68 -9.62 12.16 16.15
N PRO A 69 -9.46 12.12 17.49
CA PRO A 69 -8.48 11.23 18.13
C PRO A 69 -8.70 9.74 17.85
N ILE A 70 -9.94 9.27 17.87
CA ILE A 70 -10.26 7.84 17.67
C ILE A 70 -9.91 7.36 16.25
N LEU A 71 -9.89 8.27 15.27
CA LEU A 71 -9.58 7.91 13.89
C LEU A 71 -8.07 7.84 13.61
N ASN A 72 -7.24 8.34 14.52
CA ASN A 72 -5.79 8.25 14.45
C ASN A 72 -5.25 6.91 14.95
N TRP A 73 -6.10 6.06 15.52
CA TRP A 73 -5.70 4.76 16.00
C TRP A 73 -5.20 3.86 14.86
N SER A 74 -4.16 3.09 15.10
CA SER A 74 -3.70 1.98 14.26
C SER A 74 -3.12 0.89 15.16
N TRP A 75 -3.05 -0.35 14.66
CA TRP A 75 -2.60 -1.46 15.52
C TRP A 75 -1.09 -1.41 15.77
N LEU A 76 -0.28 -1.20 14.73
CA LEU A 76 1.19 -1.24 14.84
C LEU A 76 1.82 0.10 15.25
N GLY A 77 1.08 1.21 15.22
CA GLY A 77 1.62 2.55 15.49
C GLY A 77 2.50 3.13 14.37
N TYR A 78 2.92 2.33 13.39
CA TYR A 78 3.65 2.74 12.18
C TYR A 78 3.21 1.90 10.97
N ASN A 79 3.39 2.42 9.75
CA ASN A 79 3.00 1.71 8.53
C ASN A 79 4.06 0.69 8.10
N ILE A 80 3.67 -0.58 7.97
CA ILE A 80 4.57 -1.67 7.57
C ILE A 80 5.16 -1.48 6.16
N ALA A 81 4.52 -0.76 5.26
CA ALA A 81 5.10 -0.51 3.93
C ALA A 81 6.35 0.39 4.02
N PHE A 82 6.33 1.39 4.90
CA PHE A 82 7.40 2.39 5.02
C PHE A 82 8.36 2.12 6.18
N GLY A 83 8.03 1.15 7.04
CA GLY A 83 8.84 0.77 8.19
C GLY A 83 8.96 1.89 9.23
N PRO A 84 9.83 1.70 10.25
CA PRO A 84 10.02 2.68 11.31
C PRO A 84 10.82 3.92 10.89
N PHE A 85 11.22 4.04 9.61
CA PHE A 85 12.19 5.04 9.14
C PHE A 85 11.60 6.13 8.25
N ALA A 86 10.28 6.20 8.15
CA ALA A 86 9.60 7.23 7.36
C ALA A 86 9.91 8.66 7.85
N ASP A 87 10.25 8.81 9.12
CA ASP A 87 10.64 10.05 9.79
C ASP A 87 12.09 10.48 9.50
N GLN A 88 12.93 9.59 8.95
CA GLN A 88 14.32 9.89 8.59
C GLN A 88 14.46 10.54 7.19
N GLY A 89 13.34 10.97 6.60
CA GLY A 89 13.31 11.62 5.30
C GLY A 89 13.74 10.70 4.15
N LEU A 90 14.26 11.31 3.07
CA LEU A 90 14.59 10.62 1.82
C LEU A 90 15.54 9.43 2.02
N TRP A 91 16.60 9.62 2.81
CA TRP A 91 17.64 8.61 3.05
C TRP A 91 17.15 7.43 3.89
N GLY A 92 16.13 7.64 4.73
CA GLY A 92 15.45 6.57 5.46
C GLY A 92 14.63 5.65 4.56
N VAL A 93 13.97 6.21 3.54
CA VAL A 93 13.04 5.45 2.67
C VAL A 93 13.74 4.82 1.46
N LEU A 94 14.78 5.47 0.93
CA LEU A 94 15.49 5.04 -0.29
C LEU A 94 15.94 3.56 -0.27
N PRO A 95 16.52 3.02 0.82
CA PRO A 95 16.95 1.62 0.86
C PRO A 95 15.80 0.60 0.76
N PHE A 96 14.57 1.03 1.05
CA PHE A 96 13.38 0.17 1.03
C PHE A 96 12.70 0.10 -0.34
N ILE A 97 13.07 0.94 -1.30
CA ILE A 97 12.45 0.95 -2.63
C ILE A 97 12.46 -0.42 -3.31
N PRO A 98 13.60 -1.16 -3.39
CA PRO A 98 13.59 -2.45 -4.07
C PRO A 98 12.64 -3.46 -3.42
N LEU A 99 12.58 -3.45 -2.08
CA LEU A 99 11.67 -4.29 -1.32
C LEU A 99 10.21 -3.87 -1.53
N LEU A 100 9.92 -2.57 -1.51
CA LEU A 100 8.60 -2.00 -1.78
C LEU A 100 8.10 -2.37 -3.19
N LEU A 101 8.94 -2.20 -4.22
CA LEU A 101 8.62 -2.57 -5.59
C LEU A 101 8.34 -4.07 -5.71
N TYR A 102 9.19 -4.89 -5.07
CA TYR A 102 9.00 -6.33 -5.03
C TYR A 102 7.67 -6.70 -4.33
N MET A 103 7.37 -6.06 -3.19
CA MET A 103 6.11 -6.24 -2.47
C MET A 103 4.92 -5.83 -3.34
N PHE A 104 4.97 -4.71 -4.07
CA PHE A 104 3.87 -4.30 -4.95
C PHE A 104 3.63 -5.29 -6.09
N ILE A 105 4.68 -5.90 -6.66
CA ILE A 105 4.54 -6.93 -7.69
C ILE A 105 3.77 -8.15 -7.16
N HIS A 106 3.96 -8.51 -5.89
CA HIS A 106 3.37 -9.73 -5.33
C HIS A 106 2.08 -9.48 -4.57
N ILE A 107 2.11 -8.56 -3.62
CA ILE A 107 1.00 -8.25 -2.72
C ILE A 107 -0.16 -7.67 -3.50
N ASN A 108 0.04 -6.71 -4.42
CA ASN A 108 -1.08 -6.15 -5.16
C ASN A 108 -1.80 -7.24 -5.96
N TYR A 109 -1.08 -8.20 -6.54
CA TYR A 109 -1.71 -9.33 -7.23
C TYR A 109 -2.55 -10.17 -6.26
N VAL A 110 -1.99 -10.53 -5.11
CA VAL A 110 -2.67 -11.31 -4.06
C VAL A 110 -3.91 -10.57 -3.56
N GLU A 111 -3.80 -9.27 -3.34
CA GLU A 111 -4.90 -8.45 -2.89
C GLU A 111 -6.04 -8.42 -3.90
N GLU A 112 -5.72 -8.25 -5.19
CA GLU A 112 -6.73 -8.29 -6.23
C GLU A 112 -7.37 -9.68 -6.37
N LEU A 113 -6.57 -10.74 -6.24
CA LEU A 113 -7.02 -12.13 -6.31
C LEU A 113 -8.04 -12.47 -5.22
N TYR A 114 -7.82 -12.05 -3.98
CA TYR A 114 -8.65 -12.42 -2.84
C TYR A 114 -9.74 -11.40 -2.51
N PHE A 115 -9.43 -10.10 -2.59
CA PHE A 115 -10.32 -9.08 -2.04
C PHE A 115 -11.29 -8.45 -3.03
N ARG A 116 -11.14 -8.67 -4.35
CA ARG A 116 -12.11 -8.15 -5.34
C ARG A 116 -13.27 -9.09 -5.65
N LYS A 117 -13.24 -10.31 -5.11
CA LYS A 117 -14.29 -11.32 -5.32
C LYS A 117 -15.69 -10.83 -4.92
N SER A 118 -15.81 -9.94 -3.93
CA SER A 118 -17.09 -9.36 -3.55
C SER A 118 -16.95 -7.95 -2.97
N LYS A 119 -18.05 -7.20 -2.95
CA LYS A 119 -18.11 -5.87 -2.32
C LYS A 119 -17.76 -5.92 -0.83
N LYS A 120 -18.15 -7.00 -0.13
CA LYS A 120 -17.81 -7.20 1.28
C LYS A 120 -16.29 -7.34 1.47
N MET A 121 -15.63 -8.09 0.58
CA MET A 121 -14.19 -8.28 0.66
C MET A 121 -13.39 -7.00 0.38
N VAL A 122 -13.93 -6.05 -0.38
CA VAL A 122 -13.33 -4.71 -0.52
C VAL A 122 -13.29 -3.98 0.83
N ILE A 123 -14.36 -4.07 1.62
CA ILE A 123 -14.39 -3.48 2.96
C ILE A 123 -13.41 -4.19 3.88
N VAL A 124 -13.36 -5.53 3.84
CA VAL A 124 -12.39 -6.31 4.62
C VAL A 124 -10.95 -5.89 4.27
N TRP A 125 -10.62 -5.77 2.98
CA TRP A 125 -9.32 -5.29 2.53
C TRP A 125 -8.96 -3.93 3.13
N ALA A 126 -9.87 -2.95 3.05
CA ALA A 126 -9.63 -1.63 3.61
C ALA A 126 -9.38 -1.69 5.14
N LEU A 127 -10.15 -2.48 5.88
CA LEU A 127 -10.00 -2.60 7.34
C LEU A 127 -8.74 -3.37 7.75
N VAL A 128 -8.30 -4.36 6.97
CA VAL A 128 -7.03 -5.09 7.24
C VAL A 128 -5.83 -4.15 7.23
N HIS A 129 -5.87 -3.04 6.49
CA HIS A 129 -4.80 -2.04 6.52
C HIS A 129 -4.60 -1.43 7.92
N ILE A 130 -5.65 -1.40 8.76
CA ILE A 130 -5.52 -0.94 10.15
C ILE A 130 -4.59 -1.87 10.95
N ALA A 131 -4.69 -3.18 10.71
CA ALA A 131 -3.77 -4.16 11.28
C ALA A 131 -2.34 -4.01 10.75
N MET A 132 -2.18 -3.47 9.54
CA MET A 132 -0.88 -3.14 8.94
C MET A 132 -0.32 -1.77 9.41
N GLY A 133 -0.99 -1.14 10.38
CA GLY A 133 -0.55 0.13 10.97
C GLY A 133 -1.02 1.39 10.25
N VAL A 134 -1.92 1.26 9.27
CA VAL A 134 -2.61 2.39 8.64
C VAL A 134 -3.65 2.96 9.61
N LYS A 135 -3.70 4.27 9.79
CA LYS A 135 -4.70 4.92 10.66
C LYS A 135 -6.12 4.65 10.15
N VAL A 136 -7.11 4.58 11.05
CA VAL A 136 -8.52 4.31 10.71
C VAL A 136 -9.05 5.25 9.63
N TYR A 137 -8.77 6.57 9.71
CA TYR A 137 -9.26 7.50 8.68
C TYR A 137 -8.71 7.20 7.29
N MET A 138 -7.44 6.78 7.20
CA MET A 138 -6.83 6.40 5.93
C MET A 138 -7.45 5.11 5.40
N ALA A 139 -7.71 4.13 6.28
CA ALA A 139 -8.40 2.90 5.90
C ALA A 139 -9.82 3.18 5.34
N ILE A 140 -10.55 4.14 5.91
CA ILE A 140 -11.87 4.56 5.38
C ILE A 140 -11.72 5.15 3.97
N MET A 141 -10.71 5.99 3.74
CA MET A 141 -10.42 6.56 2.42
C MET A 141 -10.09 5.50 1.36
N LEU A 142 -9.49 4.36 1.75
CA LEU A 142 -9.20 3.28 0.81
C LEU A 142 -10.47 2.63 0.23
N ILE A 143 -11.62 2.70 0.90
CA ILE A 143 -12.86 2.06 0.46
C ILE A 143 -13.27 2.45 -0.97
N PRO A 144 -13.44 3.74 -1.33
CA PRO A 144 -13.77 4.14 -2.70
C PRO A 144 -12.72 3.68 -3.73
N ILE A 145 -11.44 3.67 -3.37
CA ILE A 145 -10.36 3.17 -4.24
C ILE A 145 -10.49 1.66 -4.47
N GLY A 146 -10.73 0.89 -3.41
CA GLY A 146 -10.95 -0.55 -3.50
C GLY A 146 -12.18 -0.91 -4.35
N PHE A 147 -13.22 -0.07 -4.33
CA PHE A 147 -14.38 -0.24 -5.24
C PHE A 147 -14.04 0.07 -6.70
N LEU A 148 -13.16 1.04 -6.96
CA LEU A 148 -12.68 1.32 -8.31
C LEU A 148 -11.84 0.15 -8.85
N PHE A 149 -10.93 -0.40 -8.05
CA PHE A 149 -10.19 -1.62 -8.42
C PHE A 149 -11.13 -2.80 -8.66
N LYS A 150 -12.15 -2.97 -7.81
CA LYS A 150 -13.18 -3.99 -8.02
C LYS A 150 -13.94 -3.77 -9.33
N TYR A 151 -14.28 -2.54 -9.68
CA TYR A 151 -14.95 -2.24 -10.94
C TYR A 151 -14.11 -2.69 -12.14
N ILE A 152 -12.81 -2.40 -12.14
CA ILE A 152 -11.89 -2.89 -13.17
C ILE A 152 -11.78 -4.42 -13.14
N TYR A 153 -11.71 -5.03 -11.96
CA TYR A 153 -11.69 -6.48 -11.80
C TYR A 153 -12.92 -7.13 -12.44
N ASP A 154 -14.12 -6.62 -12.16
CA ASP A 154 -15.38 -7.18 -12.67
C ASP A 154 -15.51 -6.96 -14.19
N LYS A 155 -14.94 -5.88 -14.74
CA LYS A 155 -15.06 -5.54 -16.17
C LYS A 155 -13.96 -6.12 -17.06
N LYS A 156 -12.75 -6.24 -16.54
CA LYS A 156 -11.54 -6.56 -17.31
C LYS A 156 -10.76 -7.74 -16.73
N GLY A 157 -11.06 -8.16 -15.51
CA GLY A 157 -10.42 -9.29 -14.86
C GLY A 157 -9.22 -8.92 -13.99
N LEU A 158 -8.68 -9.94 -13.35
CA LEU A 158 -7.63 -9.86 -12.32
C LEU A 158 -6.40 -9.08 -12.78
N ASN A 159 -5.81 -9.45 -13.92
CA ASN A 159 -4.54 -8.85 -14.37
C ASN A 159 -4.66 -7.34 -14.60
N HIS A 160 -5.81 -6.88 -15.10
CA HIS A 160 -6.07 -5.46 -15.32
C HIS A 160 -6.27 -4.68 -14.02
N ALA A 161 -6.99 -5.25 -13.04
CA ALA A 161 -7.14 -4.63 -11.72
C ALA A 161 -5.80 -4.56 -10.99
N TYR A 162 -5.02 -5.65 -11.09
CA TYR A 162 -3.67 -5.75 -10.53
C TYR A 162 -2.72 -4.70 -11.13
N ALA A 163 -2.71 -4.57 -12.46
CA ALA A 163 -1.89 -3.56 -13.13
C ALA A 163 -2.28 -2.14 -12.73
N MET A 164 -3.59 -1.84 -12.64
CA MET A 164 -4.07 -0.54 -12.16
C MET A 164 -3.62 -0.27 -10.72
N HIS A 165 -3.81 -1.24 -9.82
CA HIS A 165 -3.42 -1.12 -8.43
C HIS A 165 -1.91 -0.92 -8.28
N PHE A 166 -1.11 -1.71 -8.98
CA PHE A 166 0.34 -1.53 -9.06
C PHE A 166 0.70 -0.09 -9.48
N ALA A 167 0.13 0.41 -10.58
CA ALA A 167 0.38 1.76 -11.03
C ALA A 167 -0.04 2.83 -10.00
N THR A 168 -1.17 2.66 -9.30
CA THR A 168 -1.57 3.57 -8.21
C THR A 168 -0.54 3.60 -7.09
N ASN A 169 -0.03 2.45 -6.64
CA ASN A 169 0.96 2.41 -5.57
C ASN A 169 2.30 3.01 -6.02
N ILE A 170 2.69 2.83 -7.28
CA ILE A 170 3.86 3.50 -7.86
C ILE A 170 3.68 5.02 -7.86
N MET A 171 2.50 5.54 -8.22
CA MET A 171 2.22 6.98 -8.16
C MET A 171 2.32 7.52 -6.73
N VAL A 172 1.77 6.81 -5.74
CA VAL A 172 1.89 7.17 -4.32
C VAL A 172 3.35 7.24 -3.88
N VAL A 173 4.16 6.25 -4.24
CA VAL A 173 5.60 6.24 -3.92
C VAL A 173 6.31 7.41 -4.59
N ILE A 174 6.08 7.65 -5.88
CA ILE A 174 6.67 8.80 -6.59
C ILE A 174 6.30 10.12 -5.89
N THR A 175 5.04 10.30 -5.51
CA THR A 175 4.59 11.51 -4.80
C THR A 175 5.23 11.65 -3.43
N LEU A 176 5.40 10.56 -2.69
CA LEU A 176 6.16 10.58 -1.44
C LEU A 176 7.60 11.06 -1.68
N PHE A 177 8.27 10.56 -2.71
CA PHE A 177 9.62 11.02 -3.07
C PHE A 177 9.66 12.50 -3.45
N LEU A 178 8.69 12.96 -4.24
CA LEU A 178 8.58 14.38 -4.61
C LEU A 178 8.33 15.27 -3.39
N SER A 179 7.67 14.77 -2.34
CA SER A 179 7.46 15.54 -1.10
C SER A 179 8.73 15.74 -0.28
N PHE A 180 9.81 14.98 -0.54
CA PHE A 180 11.12 15.20 0.06
C PHE A 180 12.00 16.18 -0.72
N ILE A 181 11.57 16.61 -1.92
CA ILE A 181 12.26 17.64 -2.69
C ILE A 181 11.75 19.00 -2.20
N PRO A 182 12.62 19.86 -1.64
CA PRO A 182 12.23 21.18 -1.13
C PRO A 182 11.74 22.12 -2.24
#